data_AF-A0A3N2NWC7-F1
#
_entry.id   AF-A0A3N2NWC7-F1
#
_cell.length_a   1.000
_cell.length_b   1.000
_cell.length_c   1.000
_cell.angle_alpha   90.00
_cell.angle_beta   90.00
_cell.angle_gamma   90.00
#
_symmetry.space_group_name_H-M   'P 1'
#
loop_
_entity.id
_entity.type
_entity.pdbx_description
1 polymer ?
#
loop_
_entity_poly.entity_id
_entity_poly.type
_entity_poly.pdbx_seq_one_letter_code
_entity_poly.pdbx_strand_id
1 'polypeptide(L)' 'MMACVSPSLASQILHSDHEVDCPECGYPVWIRFSEVIAQCTVTCPCCRLRLHLIDSDGTMQTLGDTLERQIDQALKGLTR' A
#
# COMPACT_ATOMS: atom_id res chain seq x y z
N MET A 1 -20.67 15.12 20.07
CA MET A 1 -20.33 14.96 18.64
C MET A 1 -18.92 14.41 18.58
N MET A 2 -18.77 13.14 18.21
CA MET A 2 -17.47 12.51 18.02
C MET A 2 -16.95 13.03 16.68
N ALA A 3 -15.86 13.79 16.69
CA ALA A 3 -15.19 14.15 15.44
C ALA A 3 -14.67 12.84 14.82
N CYS A 4 -15.15 12.48 13.63
CA CYS A 4 -14.54 11.41 12.84
C CYS A 4 -13.14 11.90 12.48
N VAL A 5 -12.11 11.40 13.17
CA VAL A 5 -10.72 11.59 12.75
C VAL A 5 -10.58 10.79 11.46
N SER A 6 -10.56 11.48 10.32
CA SER A 6 -10.22 10.85 9.05
C SER A 6 -8.78 10.37 9.15
N PRO A 7 -8.48 9.08 8.89
CA PRO A 7 -7.11 8.59 8.91
C PRO A 7 -6.25 9.39 7.92
N SER A 8 -4.98 9.63 8.26
CA SER A 8 -4.05 10.29 7.33
C SER A 8 -3.97 9.53 6.01
N LEU A 9 -3.62 10.21 4.93
CA LEU A 9 -3.48 9.58 3.63
C LEU A 9 -2.45 8.43 3.68
N ALA A 10 -1.33 8.64 4.38
CA ALA A 10 -0.35 7.60 4.63
C ALA A 10 -0.98 6.36 5.28
N SER A 11 -1.81 6.54 6.31
CA SER A 11 -2.52 5.42 6.94
C SER A 11 -3.50 4.75 5.99
N GLN A 12 -4.18 5.47 5.11
CA GLN A 12 -5.11 4.89 4.14
C GLN A 12 -4.37 4.03 3.11
N ILE A 13 -3.25 4.53 2.59
CA ILE A 13 -2.38 3.84 1.62
C ILE A 13 -1.81 2.54 2.20
N LEU A 14 -1.46 2.52 3.49
CA LEU A 14 -0.94 1.30 4.13
C LEU A 14 -1.96 0.17 4.19
N HIS A 15 -3.25 0.51 4.29
CA HIS A 15 -4.33 -0.45 4.49
C HIS A 15 -5.18 -0.67 3.24
N SER A 16 -4.87 0.00 2.12
CA SER A 16 -5.54 -0.28 0.85
C SER A 16 -5.14 -1.65 0.33
N ASP A 17 -6.13 -2.38 -0.18
CA ASP A 17 -5.88 -3.66 -0.84
C ASP A 17 -5.37 -3.40 -2.27
N HIS A 18 -4.33 -4.14 -2.65
CA HIS A 18 -3.66 -4.07 -3.95
C HIS A 18 -3.67 -5.46 -4.58
N GLU A 19 -4.07 -5.53 -5.85
CA GLU A 19 -4.05 -6.77 -6.62
C GLU A 19 -2.68 -6.97 -7.28
N VAL A 20 -2.10 -8.16 -7.08
CA VAL A 20 -0.85 -8.60 -7.71
C VAL A 20 -1.01 -10.00 -8.27
N ASP A 21 -0.46 -10.25 -9.46
CA ASP A 21 -0.55 -11.58 -10.06
C ASP A 21 0.43 -12.56 -9.40
N CYS A 22 -0.03 -13.77 -9.12
CA CYS A 22 0.84 -14.86 -8.71
C CYS A 22 1.83 -15.19 -9.85
N PRO A 23 3.15 -15.17 -9.62
CA PRO A 23 4.14 -15.38 -10.68
C PRO A 23 4.13 -16.80 -11.27
N GLU A 24 3.55 -17.77 -10.56
CA GLU A 24 3.48 -19.16 -11.02
C GLU A 24 2.26 -19.44 -11.88
N CYS A 25 1.07 -19.01 -11.44
CA CYS A 25 -0.20 -19.39 -12.07
C CYS A 25 -1.03 -18.21 -12.61
N GLY A 26 -0.55 -16.97 -12.46
CA GLY A 26 -1.24 -15.76 -12.89
C GLY A 26 -2.54 -15.47 -12.14
N TYR A 27 -2.81 -16.15 -11.02
CA TYR A 27 -4.01 -15.90 -10.23
C TYR A 27 -3.85 -14.58 -9.44
N PRO A 28 -4.84 -13.67 -9.46
CA PRO A 28 -4.77 -12.41 -8.74
C PRO A 28 -4.82 -12.65 -7.23
N VAL A 29 -3.82 -12.13 -6.52
CA VAL A 29 -3.70 -12.17 -5.06
C VAL A 29 -3.79 -10.74 -4.53
N TRP A 30 -4.59 -10.57 -3.49
CA TRP A 30 -4.76 -9.28 -2.82
C TRP A 30 -3.76 -9.17 -1.67
N ILE A 31 -3.03 -8.06 -1.62
CA ILE A 31 -2.06 -7.73 -0.57
C ILE A 31 -2.26 -6.31 -0.08
N ARG A 32 -1.73 -5.97 1.09
CA ARG A 32 -1.66 -4.60 1.61
C ARG A 32 -0.22 -4.13 1.69
N PHE A 33 0.01 -2.83 1.53
CA PHE A 33 1.36 -2.29 1.73
C PHE A 33 1.88 -2.49 3.15
N SER A 34 1.00 -2.52 4.17
CA SER A 34 1.40 -2.92 5.51
C SER A 34 2.00 -4.33 5.56
N GLU A 35 1.52 -5.26 4.72
CA GLU A 35 2.03 -6.62 4.63
C GLU A 35 3.39 -6.67 3.93
N VAL A 36 3.64 -5.78 2.97
CA VAL A 36 4.94 -5.63 2.31
C VAL A 36 5.99 -5.07 3.27
N ILE A 37 5.64 -4.00 4.01
CA ILE A 37 6.53 -3.39 5.02
C ILE A 37 6.84 -4.38 6.15
N ALA A 38 5.84 -5.15 6.59
CA ALA A 38 6.01 -6.18 7.60
C ALA A 38 6.69 -7.46 7.07
N GLN A 39 7.03 -7.51 5.78
CA GLN A 39 7.64 -8.67 5.12
C GLN A 39 6.84 -9.96 5.30
N CYS A 40 5.51 -9.85 5.21
CA CYS A 40 4.61 -10.96 5.36
C CYS A 40 4.78 -11.99 4.24
N THR A 41 4.34 -13.21 4.54
CA THR A 41 4.21 -14.27 3.54
C THR A 41 2.75 -14.51 3.25
N VAL A 42 2.35 -14.34 1.98
CA VAL A 42 0.98 -14.58 1.52
C VAL A 42 0.96 -15.87 0.71
N THR A 43 -0.09 -16.67 0.84
CA THR A 43 -0.21 -17.93 0.10
C THR A 43 -1.16 -17.75 -1.07
N CYS A 44 -0.72 -18.07 -2.28
CA CYS A 44 -1.60 -18.12 -3.45
C CYS A 44 -2.70 -19.17 -3.22
N PRO A 45 -3.99 -18.82 -3.33
CA PRO A 45 -5.08 -19.76 -3.09
C PRO A 45 -5.19 -20.83 -4.21
N CYS A 46 -4.66 -20.54 -5.40
CA CYS A 46 -4.71 -21.43 -6.56
C CYS A 46 -3.58 -22.47 -6.54
N CYS A 47 -2.32 -22.04 -6.61
CA CYS A 47 -1.16 -22.94 -6.71
C CYS A 47 -0.43 -23.21 -5.38
N ARG A 48 -0.87 -22.58 -4.28
CA ARG A 48 -0.24 -22.69 -2.95
C ARG A 48 1.21 -22.19 -2.86
N LEU A 49 1.70 -21.48 -3.88
CA LEU A 49 2.98 -20.79 -3.81
C LEU A 49 2.96 -19.79 -2.64
N ARG A 50 4.04 -19.75 -1.86
CA ARG A 50 4.26 -18.76 -0.81
C ARG A 50 4.97 -17.54 -1.40
N LEU A 51 4.29 -16.41 -1.41
CA LEU A 51 4.78 -15.13 -1.86
C LEU A 51 5.39 -14.40 -0.67
N HIS A 52 6.70 -14.24 -0.68
CA HIS A 52 7.40 -13.41 0.29
C HIS A 52 7.37 -11.97 -0.19
N LEU A 53 6.61 -11.13 0.51
CA LEU A 53 6.50 -9.72 0.16
C LEU A 53 7.74 -8.99 0.68
N ILE A 54 8.41 -8.25 -0.20
CA ILE A 54 9.60 -7.48 0.14
C ILE A 54 9.44 -6.03 -0.31
N ASP A 55 9.88 -5.10 0.54
CA ASP A 55 10.12 -3.71 0.13
C ASP A 55 11.57 -3.62 -0.32
N SER A 56 11.82 -3.73 -1.63
CA SER A 56 13.16 -3.85 -2.21
C SER A 56 14.10 -2.72 -1.81
N ASP A 57 13.56 -1.51 -1.67
CA ASP A 57 14.34 -0.27 -1.58
C ASP A 57 13.94 0.62 -0.39
N GLY A 58 13.01 0.17 0.48
CA GLY A 58 12.43 1.04 1.52
C GLY A 58 11.47 2.11 0.97
N THR A 59 11.15 2.02 -0.32
CA THR A 59 10.33 2.99 -1.04
C THR A 59 8.90 2.97 -0.52
N MET A 60 8.38 1.81 -0.13
CA MET A 60 7.00 1.71 0.39
C MET A 60 6.85 2.37 1.76
N GLN A 61 7.90 2.42 2.57
CA GLN A 61 7.89 3.10 3.88
C GLN A 61 7.73 4.62 3.74
N THR A 62 8.16 5.21 2.62
CA THR A 62 8.16 6.67 2.38
C THR A 62 7.11 7.12 1.36
N LEU A 63 6.41 6.17 0.73
CA LEU A 63 5.42 6.44 -0.31
C LEU A 63 4.27 7.31 0.21
N GLY A 64 3.73 6.99 1.40
CA GLY A 64 2.61 7.71 2.01
C GLY A 64 2.94 9.18 2.27
N ASP A 65 4.08 9.45 2.92
CA ASP A 65 4.54 10.80 3.22
C ASP A 65 4.84 11.61 1.94
N THR A 66 5.38 10.95 0.92
CA THR A 66 5.71 11.60 -0.35
C THR A 66 4.45 12.03 -1.10
N LEU A 67 3.44 11.15 -1.16
CA LEU A 67 2.16 11.44 -1.79
C LEU A 67 1.40 12.55 -1.06
N GLU A 68 1.41 12.53 0.28
CA GLU A 68 0.78 13.56 1.10
C GLU A 68 1.42 14.94 0.85
N ARG A 69 2.76 15.02 0.80
CA ARG A 69 3.47 16.26 0.43
C ARG A 69 3.17 16.73 -0.98
N GLN A 70 3.06 15.83 -1.95
CA GLN A 70 2.74 16.19 -3.34
C GLN A 70 1.32 16.75 -3.47
N ILE A 71 0.35 16.14 -2.78
CA ILE A 71 -1.03 16.63 -2.76
C ILE A 71 -1.09 18.00 -2.08
N ASP A 72 -0.42 18.18 -0.95
CA ASP A 72 -0.35 19.48 -0.26
C ASP A 72 0.27 20.57 -1.15
N GLN A 73 1.31 20.24 -1.91
CA GLN A 73 1.93 21.16 -2.87
C GLN A 73 0.99 21.50 -4.02
N ALA A 74 0.29 20.50 -4.58
CA ALA A 74 -0.68 20.71 -5.66
C ALA A 74 -1.86 21.59 -5.21
N LEU A 75 -2.40 21.34 -4.01
CA LEU A 75 -3.50 22.12 -3.44
C LEU A 75 -3.11 23.58 -3.19
N LYS A 76 -1.90 23.85 -2.69
CA LYS A 76 -1.37 25.21 -2.53
C LYS A 76 -1.22 25.96 -3.86
N GLY A 77 -0.97 25.24 -4.95
CA GLY A 77 -0.89 25.81 -6.29
C GLY A 77 -2.24 26.22 -6.88
N LEU A 78 -3.34 25.64 -6.39
CA LEU A 78 -4.70 25.88 -6.90
C LEU A 78 -5.41 27.05 -6.20
N THR A 79 -4.94 27.48 -5.03
CA THR A 79 -5.52 28.60 -4.26
C THR A 79 -4.91 29.97 -4.62
N ARG A 80 -4.40 30.14 -5.84
CA ARG A 80 -3.82 31.41 -6.32
C ARG A 80 -4.78 32.18 -7.21
#